data_AF-A0A7J5EBL1-F1
#
_entry.id   AF-A0A7J5EBL1-F1
#
_cell.length_a   1.000
_cell.length_b   1.000
_cell.length_c   1.000
_cell.angle_alpha   90.00
_cell.angle_beta   90.00
_cell.angle_gamma   90.00
#
_symmetry.space_group_name_H-M   'P 1'
#
loop_
_entity.id
_entity.type
_entity.pdbx_description
1 polymer ?
#
loop_
_entity_poly.entity_id
_entity_poly.type
_entity_poly.pdbx_seq_one_letter_code
_entity_poly.pdbx_strand_id
1 'polypeptide(L)'
;NTLMAYLVIMTIGEAMWQPRFLQWVAEIAPKNMTGIYMGIGQFPWFLTKIITSLYSGWFLMQYCPADTPLPEMNTEMMWLIYGFIAIISPIGLFLAKGWMKKGFKERS
;
A
#
# COMPACT_ATOMS: atom_id res chain seq x y z
N ASN A 1 -16.00 -13.65 -14.36
CA ASN A 1 -16.71 -12.49 -13.75
C ASN A 1 -16.05 -11.89 -12.52
N THR A 2 -15.55 -12.67 -11.56
CA THR A 2 -14.92 -12.15 -10.33
C THR A 2 -13.69 -11.27 -10.58
N LEU A 3 -12.82 -11.65 -11.52
CA LEU A 3 -11.64 -10.86 -11.91
C LEU A 3 -12.00 -9.48 -12.50
N MET A 4 -13.00 -9.42 -13.39
CA MET A 4 -13.43 -8.15 -13.99
C MET A 4 -14.04 -7.22 -12.95
N ALA A 5 -14.88 -7.75 -12.06
CA ALA A 5 -15.44 -6.98 -10.96
C ALA A 5 -14.34 -6.43 -10.03
N TYR A 6 -13.35 -7.25 -9.69
CA TYR A 6 -12.19 -6.82 -8.91
C TYR A 6 -11.40 -5.71 -9.60
N LEU A 7 -11.05 -5.87 -10.88
CA LEU A 7 -10.29 -4.88 -11.64
C LEU A 7 -11.00 -3.54 -11.71
N VAL A 8 -12.31 -3.53 -11.94
CA VAL A 8 -13.11 -2.30 -11.99
C VAL A 8 -13.13 -1.59 -10.64
N ILE A 9 -13.41 -2.31 -9.55
CA ILE A 9 -13.45 -1.74 -8.20
C ILE A 9 -12.07 -1.18 -7.81
N MET A 10 -11.02 -1.94 -8.07
CA MET A 10 -9.64 -1.57 -7.72
C MET A 10 -9.19 -0.33 -8.52
N THR A 11 -9.49 -0.29 -9.82
CA THR A 11 -9.12 0.83 -10.71
C THR A 11 -9.85 2.11 -10.33
N ILE A 12 -11.13 2.04 -9.96
CA ILE A 12 -11.87 3.22 -9.46
C ILE A 12 -11.22 3.73 -8.16
N GLY A 13 -10.88 2.83 -7.23
CA GLY A 13 -10.22 3.19 -5.98
C GLY A 13 -8.89 3.92 -6.19
N GLU A 14 -8.01 3.35 -7.02
CA GLU A 14 -6.73 3.96 -7.40
C GLU A 14 -6.92 5.32 -8.07
N ALA A 15 -7.82 5.40 -9.07
CA ALA A 15 -8.07 6.64 -9.81
C ALA A 15 -8.62 7.78 -8.93
N MET A 16 -9.36 7.46 -7.87
CA MET A 16 -9.87 8.46 -6.93
C MET A 16 -8.79 8.97 -5.96
N TRP A 17 -7.90 8.09 -5.51
CA TRP A 17 -6.93 8.42 -4.47
C TRP A 17 -5.67 9.10 -5.03
N GLN A 18 -5.13 8.59 -6.14
CA GLN A 18 -3.88 9.05 -6.73
C GLN A 18 -3.82 10.58 -7.01
N PRO A 19 -4.84 11.22 -7.65
CA PRO A 19 -4.82 12.65 -7.90
C PRO A 19 -5.02 13.49 -6.63
N ARG A 20 -5.91 13.07 -5.71
CA ARG A 20 -6.20 13.80 -4.47
C ARG A 20 -5.00 13.84 -3.54
N PHE A 21 -4.25 12.75 -3.45
CA PHE A 21 -3.06 12.67 -2.64
C PHE A 21 -1.99 13.65 -3.15
N LEU A 22 -1.74 13.67 -4.46
CA LEU A 22 -0.76 14.62 -5.05
C LEU A 22 -1.20 16.08 -4.92
N GLN A 23 -2.50 16.36 -5.05
CA GLN A 23 -3.07 17.69 -4.81
C GLN A 23 -2.87 18.12 -3.35
N TRP A 24 -3.17 17.26 -2.37
CA TRP A 24 -2.95 17.54 -0.96
C TRP A 24 -1.48 17.82 -0.62
N VAL A 25 -0.56 17.03 -1.19
CA VAL A 25 0.89 17.26 -1.04
C VAL A 25 1.29 18.61 -1.64
N ALA A 26 0.73 18.98 -2.80
CA ALA A 26 1.00 20.25 -3.46
C ALA A 26 0.48 21.45 -2.64
N GLU A 27 -0.68 21.32 -1.99
CA GLU A 27 -1.29 22.36 -1.14
C GLU A 27 -0.50 22.59 0.16
N ILE A 28 0.12 21.56 0.71
CA ILE A 28 0.95 21.66 1.92
C ILE A 28 2.34 22.24 1.62
N ALA A 29 2.80 22.18 0.37
CA ALA A 29 4.16 22.53 0.03
C ALA A 29 4.44 24.05 0.18
N PRO A 30 5.55 24.44 0.82
CA PRO A 30 5.98 25.83 0.88
C PRO A 30 6.32 26.39 -0.50
N LYS A 31 6.16 27.72 -0.69
CA LYS A 31 6.54 28.42 -1.92
C LYS A 31 8.02 28.11 -2.24
N ASN A 32 8.30 27.76 -3.50
CA ASN A 32 9.59 27.31 -4.03
C ASN A 32 10.07 25.90 -3.62
N MET A 33 9.29 25.10 -2.89
CA MET A 33 9.65 23.71 -2.52
C MET A 33 8.64 22.65 -3.00
N THR A 34 7.70 23.01 -3.87
CA THR A 34 6.65 22.12 -4.38
C THR A 34 7.21 20.85 -5.01
N GLY A 35 8.32 20.94 -5.76
CA GLY A 35 8.96 19.77 -6.37
C GLY A 35 9.52 18.75 -5.35
N ILE A 36 10.13 19.23 -4.27
CA ILE A 36 10.69 18.37 -3.21
C ILE A 36 9.56 17.69 -2.43
N TYR A 37 8.51 18.43 -2.09
CA TYR A 37 7.34 17.89 -1.39
C TYR A 37 6.58 16.88 -2.25
N MET A 38 6.40 17.14 -3.55
CA MET A 38 5.86 16.16 -4.50
C MET A 38 6.71 14.89 -4.57
N GLY A 39 8.06 15.01 -4.55
CA GLY A 39 8.98 13.86 -4.50
C GLY A 39 8.84 13.05 -3.21
N ILE A 40 8.72 13.72 -2.05
CA ILE A 40 8.47 13.06 -0.76
C ILE A 40 7.10 12.36 -0.77
N GLY A 41 6.11 12.90 -1.46
CA GLY A 41 4.81 12.25 -1.66
C GLY A 41 4.91 10.88 -2.34
N GLN A 42 5.88 10.67 -3.23
CA GLN A 42 6.10 9.37 -3.91
C GLN A 42 6.87 8.36 -3.04
N PHE A 43 7.48 8.81 -1.94
CA PHE A 43 8.30 7.97 -1.06
C PHE A 43 7.57 6.73 -0.52
N PRO A 44 6.29 6.78 -0.11
CA PRO A 44 5.56 5.59 0.31
C PRO A 44 5.44 4.53 -0.80
N TRP A 45 5.20 4.97 -2.04
CA TRP A 45 5.10 4.07 -3.20
C TRP A 45 6.45 3.42 -3.54
N PHE A 46 7.55 4.16 -3.37
CA PHE A 46 8.90 3.64 -3.52
C PHE A 46 9.26 2.64 -2.40
N LEU A 47 9.01 3.02 -1.14
CA LEU A 47 9.33 2.22 0.03
C LEU A 47 8.57 0.88 0.03
N THR A 48 7.28 0.91 -0.32
CA THR A 48 6.48 -0.32 -0.44
C THR A 48 7.05 -1.25 -1.49
N LYS A 49 7.44 -0.76 -2.68
CA LYS A 49 8.09 -1.58 -3.71
C LYS A 49 9.37 -2.25 -3.20
N ILE A 50 10.20 -1.53 -2.45
CA ILE A 50 11.43 -2.10 -1.87
C ILE A 50 11.11 -3.19 -0.86
N ILE A 51 10.24 -2.90 0.11
CA ILE A 51 9.89 -3.85 1.17
C ILE A 51 9.24 -5.11 0.58
N THR A 52 8.31 -4.94 -0.36
CA THR A 52 7.65 -6.06 -1.05
C THR A 52 8.64 -6.87 -1.88
N SER A 53 9.58 -6.21 -2.58
CA SER A 53 10.61 -6.90 -3.37
C SER A 53 11.57 -7.71 -2.49
N LEU A 54 11.99 -7.19 -1.34
CA LEU A 54 12.86 -7.89 -0.39
C LEU A 54 12.16 -9.13 0.22
N TYR A 55 10.89 -8.96 0.60
CA TYR A 55 10.15 -10.01 1.28
C TYR A 55 9.65 -11.11 0.34
N SER A 56 9.20 -10.75 -0.87
CA SER A 56 8.60 -11.69 -1.82
C SER A 56 9.57 -12.79 -2.27
N GLY A 57 10.86 -12.46 -2.47
CA GLY A 57 11.87 -13.46 -2.86
C GLY A 57 12.12 -14.53 -1.79
N TRP A 58 12.24 -14.11 -0.53
CA TRP A 58 12.40 -15.04 0.60
C TRP A 58 11.14 -15.91 0.79
N PHE A 59 9.96 -15.31 0.64
CA PHE A 59 8.69 -16.01 0.75
C PHE A 59 8.50 -17.06 -0.35
N LEU A 60 8.83 -16.71 -1.60
CA LEU A 60 8.76 -17.63 -2.73
C LEU A 60 9.68 -18.83 -2.53
N MET A 61 10.92 -18.61 -2.08
CA MET A 61 11.84 -19.73 -1.80
C MET A 61 11.36 -20.64 -0.66
N GLN A 62 10.66 -20.10 0.33
CA GLN A 62 10.19 -20.85 1.50
C GLN A 62 8.88 -21.62 1.24
N TYR A 63 7.95 -21.07 0.47
CA TYR A 63 6.60 -21.62 0.27
C TYR A 63 6.33 -22.18 -1.13
N CYS A 64 7.09 -21.73 -2.15
CA CYS A 64 7.06 -22.24 -3.52
C CYS A 64 8.49 -22.48 -4.07
N PRO A 65 9.25 -23.44 -3.54
CA PRO A 65 10.54 -23.83 -4.10
C PRO A 65 10.42 -24.22 -5.59
N ALA A 66 11.43 -23.87 -6.40
CA ALA A 66 11.41 -24.10 -7.84
C ALA A 66 11.35 -25.59 -8.25
N ASP A 67 11.79 -26.48 -7.36
CA ASP A 67 11.86 -27.92 -7.58
C ASP A 67 10.66 -28.72 -7.02
N THR A 68 9.64 -28.04 -6.48
CA THR A 68 8.46 -28.71 -5.90
C THR A 68 7.24 -28.70 -6.85
N PRO A 69 6.58 -29.85 -7.07
CA PRO A 69 5.33 -29.93 -7.82
C PRO A 69 4.22 -29.06 -7.20
N LEU A 70 3.34 -28.48 -8.05
CA LEU A 70 2.18 -27.66 -7.66
C LEU A 70 1.35 -28.19 -6.46
N PRO A 71 1.12 -29.51 -6.29
CA PRO A 71 0.37 -30.05 -5.15
C PRO A 71 1.10 -30.00 -3.80
N GLU A 72 2.42 -29.89 -3.79
CA GLU A 72 3.26 -29.84 -2.58
C GLU A 72 3.61 -28.40 -2.17
N MET A 73 3.26 -27.42 -3.02
CA MET A 73 3.42 -25.99 -2.73
C MET A 73 2.39 -25.53 -1.70
N ASN A 74 2.88 -24.97 -0.59
CA ASN A 74 2.03 -24.54 0.52
C ASN A 74 1.53 -23.09 0.31
N THR A 75 0.93 -22.84 -0.87
CA THR A 75 0.46 -21.50 -1.29
C THR A 75 -0.64 -20.95 -0.39
N GLU A 76 -1.45 -21.83 0.21
CA GLU A 76 -2.51 -21.42 1.13
C GLU A 76 -1.96 -20.67 2.35
N MET A 77 -0.90 -21.20 2.95
CA MET A 77 -0.23 -20.56 4.09
C MET A 77 0.42 -19.23 3.69
N MET A 78 0.96 -19.14 2.47
CA MET A 78 1.48 -17.89 1.93
C MET A 78 0.40 -16.81 1.81
N TRP A 79 -0.73 -17.15 1.18
CA TRP A 79 -1.83 -16.20 1.00
C TRP A 79 -2.49 -15.79 2.32
N LEU A 80 -2.53 -16.70 3.31
CA LEU A 80 -3.04 -16.41 4.65
C LEU A 80 -2.16 -15.39 5.39
N ILE A 81 -0.83 -15.50 5.28
CA ILE A 81 0.10 -14.51 5.84
C ILE A 81 -0.03 -13.16 5.14
N TYR A 82 -0.17 -13.15 3.80
CA TYR A 82 -0.47 -11.91 3.06
C TYR A 82 -1.81 -11.28 3.49
N GLY A 83 -2.82 -12.10 3.78
CA GLY A 83 -4.10 -11.64 4.35
C GLY A 83 -3.91 -10.92 5.68
N PHE A 84 -3.10 -11.47 6.60
CA PHE A 84 -2.80 -10.80 7.86
C PHE A 84 -2.01 -9.50 7.67
N ILE A 85 -1.00 -9.50 6.80
CA ILE A 85 -0.24 -8.27 6.47
C ILE A 85 -1.17 -7.21 5.88
N ALA A 86 -2.10 -7.60 5.01
CA ALA A 86 -3.08 -6.68 4.42
C ALA A 86 -4.00 -6.07 5.48
N ILE A 87 -4.34 -6.81 6.55
CA ILE A 87 -5.17 -6.33 7.67
C ILE A 87 -4.42 -5.33 8.57
N ILE A 88 -3.08 -5.33 8.59
CA ILE A 88 -2.31 -4.33 9.35
C ILE A 88 -2.57 -2.91 8.86
N SER A 89 -2.75 -2.70 7.55
CA SER A 89 -3.02 -1.37 6.97
C SER A 89 -4.32 -0.72 7.47
N PRO A 90 -5.51 -1.36 7.38
CA PRO A 90 -6.74 -0.80 7.90
C PRO A 90 -6.72 -0.67 9.44
N ILE A 91 -6.06 -1.58 10.16
CA ILE A 91 -5.90 -1.46 11.62
C ILE A 91 -5.04 -0.24 11.97
N GLY A 92 -3.92 -0.04 11.28
CA GLY A 92 -3.03 1.10 11.45
C GLY A 92 -3.74 2.43 11.17
N LEU A 93 -4.51 2.49 10.08
CA LEU A 93 -5.35 3.64 9.75
C LEU A 93 -6.45 3.89 10.79
N PHE A 94 -7.08 2.83 11.32
CA PHE A 94 -8.10 2.94 12.35
C PHE A 94 -7.53 3.50 13.66
N LEU A 95 -6.34 3.06 14.06
CA LEU A 95 -5.63 3.57 15.23
C LEU A 95 -5.13 5.02 15.01
N ALA A 96 -4.57 5.31 13.83
CA ALA A 96 -4.08 6.64 13.46
C ALA A 96 -5.21 7.67 13.28
N LYS A 97 -6.46 7.23 13.08
CA LYS A 97 -7.65 8.09 12.94
C LYS A 97 -7.78 9.10 14.09
N GLY A 98 -7.45 8.71 15.32
CA GLY A 98 -7.51 9.59 16.49
C GLY A 98 -6.48 10.72 16.45
N TRP A 99 -5.26 10.43 15.98
CA TRP A 99 -4.18 11.41 15.84
C TRP A 99 -4.41 12.34 14.64
N MET A 100 -4.78 11.78 13.48
CA MET A 100 -5.11 12.56 12.29
C MET A 100 -6.25 13.56 12.56
N LYS A 101 -7.32 13.14 13.26
CA LYS A 101 -8.44 14.05 13.58
C LYS A 101 -8.05 15.20 14.52
N LYS A 102 -7.03 15.02 15.38
CA LYS A 102 -6.52 16.11 16.23
C LYS A 102 -5.74 17.14 15.42
N GLY A 103 -4.90 16.70 14.48
CA GLY A 103 -4.14 17.60 13.60
C GLY A 103 -5.01 18.50 12.70
N PHE A 104 -6.25 18.09 12.39
CA PHE A 104 -7.21 18.94 11.66
C PHE A 104 -7.86 20.04 12.52
N LYS A 105 -7.89 19.91 13.85
CA LYS A 105 -8.52 20.91 14.73
C LYS A 105 -7.67 22.15 15.00
N GLU A 106 -6.36 22.10 14.76
CA GLU A 106 -5.45 23.23 14.98
C GLU A 106 -5.37 24.20 13.79
N ARG A 107 -6.08 23.93 12.68
CA ARG A 107 -6.10 24.77 11.47
C ARG A 107 -7.51 25.29 11.07
N SER A 108 -8.48 25.32 11.99
CA SER A 108 -9.76 26.02 11.77
C SER A 108 -9.77 27.39 12.44
#